data_AF-A0A529NIP3-F1
#
_entry.id   AF-A0A529NIP3-F1
#
_cell.length_a   1.000
_cell.length_b   1.000
_cell.length_c   1.000
_cell.angle_alpha   90.00
_cell.angle_beta   90.00
_cell.angle_gamma   90.00
#
_symmetry.space_group_name_H-M   'P 1'
#
loop_
_entity.id
_entity.type
_entity.pdbx_description
1 polymer ?
#
loop_
_entity_poly.entity_id
_entity_poly.type
_entity_poly.pdbx_seq_one_letter_code
_entity_poly.pdbx_strand_id
1 'polypeptide(L)' 'MSVWPRWLAAVVFALGFLAATGASAEVRSLKLYHLHTHEKAEIVYKRNGRYDPEGLRKINIILRDWRRNEPTKMD' A
#
# COMPACT_ATOMS: atom_id res chain seq x y z
N MET A 1 -45.35 -6.51 -22.89
CA MET A 1 -43.87 -6.59 -22.89
C MET A 1 -43.36 -5.17 -22.75
N SER A 2 -42.93 -4.76 -21.55
CA SER A 2 -42.51 -3.37 -21.31
C SER A 2 -41.16 -3.13 -21.99
N VAL A 3 -41.17 -2.33 -23.06
CA VAL A 3 -39.94 -1.95 -23.77
C VAL A 3 -39.36 -0.73 -23.10
N TRP A 4 -38.30 -0.92 -22.32
CA TRP A 4 -37.65 0.20 -21.64
C TRP A 4 -36.98 1.13 -22.64
N PRO A 5 -37.11 2.45 -22.47
CA PRO A 5 -36.48 3.42 -23.37
C PRO A 5 -34.95 3.32 -23.35
N ARG A 6 -34.32 3.41 -24.52
CA ARG A 6 -32.86 3.29 -24.67
C ARG A 6 -32.07 4.37 -23.89
N TRP A 7 -32.70 5.52 -23.62
CA TRP A 7 -32.10 6.60 -22.82
C TRP A 7 -31.98 6.24 -21.35
N LEU A 8 -32.82 5.35 -20.83
CA LEU A 8 -32.76 4.86 -19.45
C LEU A 8 -31.49 4.02 -19.22
N ALA A 9 -31.07 3.24 -20.22
CA ALA A 9 -29.80 2.53 -20.18
C ALA A 9 -28.59 3.48 -20.15
N ALA A 10 -28.64 4.59 -20.90
CA ALA A 10 -27.58 5.60 -20.89
C ALA A 10 -27.48 6.32 -19.53
N VAL A 11 -28.64 6.62 -18.91
CA VAL A 11 -28.70 7.22 -17.56
C VAL A 11 -28.14 6.29 -16.50
N VAL A 12 -28.50 4.99 -16.54
CA VAL A 12 -27.95 3.98 -15.62
C VAL A 12 -26.44 3.82 -15.79
N PHE A 13 -25.93 3.85 -17.02
CA PHE A 13 -24.50 3.75 -17.29
C PHE A 13 -23.72 4.97 -16.79
N ALA A 14 -24.28 6.18 -16.98
CA ALA A 14 -23.68 7.43 -16.49
C ALA A 14 -23.67 7.50 -14.95
N LEU A 15 -24.74 7.06 -14.28
CA LEU A 15 -24.82 6.97 -12.82
C LEU A 15 -23.82 5.93 -12.26
N GLY A 16 -23.62 4.81 -12.96
CA GLY A 16 -22.62 3.80 -12.58
C GLY A 16 -21.18 4.31 -12.62
N PHE A 17 -20.84 5.19 -13.56
CA PHE A 17 -19.50 5.76 -13.69
C PHE A 17 -19.17 6.79 -12.59
N LEU A 18 -20.17 7.54 -12.11
CA LEU A 18 -20.04 8.49 -11.01
C LEU A 18 -19.91 7.82 -9.63
N ALA A 19 -20.31 6.55 -9.51
CA ALA A 19 -20.21 5.78 -8.26
C ALA A 19 -18.80 5.19 -8.02
N ALA A 20 -17.86 5.34 -8.95
CA ALA A 20 -16.46 4.92 -8.78
C ALA A 20 -15.67 5.91 -7.90
N THR A 21 -16.09 6.12 -6.66
CA THR A 21 -15.39 7.02 -5.74
C THR A 21 -14.35 6.25 -4.93
N GLY A 22 -13.07 6.50 -5.25
CA GLY A 22 -11.98 6.52 -4.28
C GLY A 22 -11.09 5.27 -4.22
N ALA A 23 -10.12 5.18 -5.12
CA ALA A 23 -8.87 4.52 -4.75
C ALA A 23 -8.19 5.41 -3.69
N SER A 24 -8.39 5.10 -2.41
CA SER A 24 -7.65 5.77 -1.35
C SER A 24 -6.16 5.53 -1.60
N ALA A 25 -5.39 6.62 -1.66
CA ALA A 25 -3.94 6.57 -1.74
C ALA A 25 -3.38 6.03 -0.42
N GLU A 26 -3.52 4.71 -0.20
CA GLU A 26 -3.19 4.10 1.07
C GLU A 26 -1.66 4.07 1.24
N VAL A 27 -1.19 4.84 2.21
CA VAL A 27 0.20 4.82 2.67
C VAL A 27 0.26 3.94 3.89
N ARG A 28 1.09 2.88 3.85
CA ARG A 28 1.30 1.99 4.99
C ARG A 28 2.69 2.18 5.58
N SER A 29 2.75 2.35 6.88
CA SER A 29 3.98 2.42 7.66
C SER A 29 4.09 1.29 8.68
N LEU A 30 5.32 0.94 9.03
CA LEU A 30 5.65 0.06 10.15
C LEU A 30 6.52 0.82 11.15
N LYS A 31 6.21 0.66 12.43
CA LYS A 31 7.05 1.11 13.55
C LYS A 31 7.80 -0.11 14.07
N LEU A 32 9.12 -0.07 13.98
CA LEU A 32 10.00 -1.17 14.33
C LEU A 32 10.90 -0.74 15.49
N TYR A 33 11.12 -1.68 16.42
CA TYR A 33 12.09 -1.57 17.49
C TYR A 33 12.99 -2.81 17.46
N HIS A 34 14.27 -2.60 17.24
CA HIS A 34 15.24 -3.67 17.20
C HIS A 34 15.71 -3.99 18.63
N LEU A 35 15.39 -5.18 19.11
CA LEU A 35 15.63 -5.59 20.50
C LEU A 35 17.11 -5.62 20.91
N HIS A 36 18.02 -5.98 20.01
CA HIS A 36 19.45 -6.12 20.29
C HIS A 36 20.24 -4.82 20.11
N THR A 37 19.91 -4.01 19.10
CA THR A 37 20.59 -2.73 18.85
C THR A 37 19.87 -1.53 19.46
N HIS A 38 18.64 -1.72 19.97
CA HIS A 38 17.75 -0.69 20.48
C HIS A 38 17.36 0.39 19.46
N GLU A 39 17.62 0.16 18.16
CA GLU A 39 17.23 1.05 17.07
C GLU A 39 15.70 1.13 16.95
N LYS A 40 15.19 2.33 16.63
CA LYS A 40 13.77 2.58 16.35
C LYS A 40 13.63 3.19 14.97
N ALA A 41 12.69 2.71 14.17
CA ALA A 41 12.33 3.37 12.92
C ALA A 41 10.83 3.31 12.63
N GLU A 42 10.34 4.36 11.99
CA GLU A 42 9.05 4.38 11.33
C GLU A 42 9.28 4.42 9.82
N ILE A 43 8.87 3.37 9.13
CA ILE A 43 9.19 3.16 7.72
C ILE A 43 7.92 2.99 6.92
N VAL A 44 7.71 3.84 5.93
CA VAL A 44 6.69 3.65 4.90
C VAL A 44 7.18 2.57 3.94
N TYR A 45 6.41 1.48 3.79
CA TYR A 45 6.78 0.34 2.93
C TYR A 45 5.86 0.16 1.73
N LYS A 46 4.71 0.85 1.71
CA LYS A 46 3.72 0.73 0.63
C LYS A 46 3.00 2.04 0.39
N ARG A 47 2.83 2.39 -0.89
CA ARG A 47 2.09 3.57 -1.36
C ARG A 47 1.19 3.16 -2.52
N ASN A 48 -0.09 3.48 -2.47
CA ASN A 48 -1.04 3.28 -3.58
C ASN A 48 -1.06 1.83 -4.10
N GLY A 49 -1.04 0.86 -3.19
CA GLY A 49 -1.02 -0.56 -3.58
C GLY A 49 0.35 -1.11 -3.98
N ARG A 50 1.37 -0.27 -4.18
CA ARG A 50 2.73 -0.67 -4.60
C ARG A 50 3.71 -0.60 -3.44
N TYR A 51 4.61 -1.58 -3.36
CA TYR A 51 5.69 -1.55 -2.39
C TYR A 51 6.68 -0.43 -2.74
N ASP A 52 7.17 0.24 -1.70
CA ASP A 52 8.20 1.27 -1.78
C ASP A 52 9.57 0.59 -1.63
N PRO A 53 10.39 0.47 -2.71
CA PRO A 53 11.67 -0.25 -2.65
C PRO A 53 12.63 0.34 -1.62
N GLU A 54 12.60 1.66 -1.42
CA GLU A 54 13.42 2.29 -0.38
C GLU A 54 12.93 1.92 1.03
N GLY A 55 11.61 1.85 1.21
CA GLY A 55 10.99 1.37 2.43
C GLY A 55 11.41 -0.05 2.77
N LEU A 56 11.32 -0.96 1.80
CA LEU A 56 11.76 -2.34 1.96
C LEU A 56 13.25 -2.44 2.27
N ARG A 57 14.10 -1.65 1.58
CA ARG A 57 15.54 -1.59 1.88
C ARG A 57 15.82 -1.10 3.31
N LYS A 58 15.05 -0.12 3.81
CA LYS A 58 15.18 0.34 5.21
C LYS A 58 14.77 -0.75 6.20
N ILE A 59 13.74 -1.53 5.89
CA ILE A 59 13.32 -2.68 6.69
C ILE A 59 14.44 -3.73 6.76
N ASN A 60 15.04 -4.06 5.62
CA ASN A 60 16.19 -4.97 5.52
C ASN A 60 17.38 -4.55 6.41
N ILE A 61 17.62 -3.24 6.53
CA ILE A 61 18.71 -2.68 7.34
C ILE A 61 18.37 -2.66 8.83
N ILE A 62 17.15 -2.28 9.22
CA ILE A 62 16.79 -2.27 10.65
C ILE A 62 16.61 -3.69 11.19
N LEU A 63 16.25 -4.65 10.35
CA LEU A 63 16.13 -6.07 10.70
C LEU A 63 17.38 -6.89 10.31
N ARG A 64 18.52 -6.21 10.10
CA ARG A 64 19.82 -6.85 9.81
C ARG A 64 20.26 -7.77 10.96
N ASP A 65 21.09 -8.76 10.65
CA ASP A 65 21.69 -9.58 11.71
C ASP A 65 22.61 -8.72 12.57
N TRP A 66 22.30 -8.58 13.86
CA TRP A 66 23.07 -7.79 14.81
C TRP A 66 24.45 -8.36 15.09
N ARG A 67 24.66 -9.67 14.91
CA ARG A 67 25.95 -10.33 15.19
C ARG A 67 26.99 -10.00 14.14
N ARG A 68 26.56 -9.91 12.88
CA ARG A 68 27.42 -9.74 11.70
C ARG A 68 27.28 -8.38 11.04
N ASN A 69 26.27 -7.60 11.44
CA ASN A 69 25.93 -6.32 10.84
C ASN A 69 25.62 -6.41 9.33
N GLU A 70 25.19 -7.59 8.88
CA GLU A 70 24.89 -7.88 7.47
C GLU A 70 23.39 -7.66 7.19
N PRO A 71 23.01 -6.91 6.14
CA PRO A 71 21.61 -6.66 5.80
C PRO A 71 20.88 -7.95 5.45
N THR A 72 19.65 -8.09 5.94
CA THR A 72 18.77 -9.22 5.63
C THR A 72 17.97 -8.91 4.36
N LYS A 73 17.74 -9.87 3.46
CA LYS A 73 16.85 -9.68 2.31
C LYS A 73 15.44 -10.17 2.63
N MET A 74 14.48 -9.25 2.72
CA MET A 74 13.05 -9.54 2.99
C MET A 74 12.13 -9.23 1.80
N ASP A 75 12.65 -8.61 0.73
CA ASP A 75 11.93 -8.19 -0.49
C ASP A 75 11.95 -9.23 -1.63
#